data_AF-A0A963V491-F1
#
_entry.id   AF-A0A963V491-F1
#
_cell.length_a   1.000
_cell.length_b   1.000
_cell.length_c   1.000
_cell.angle_alpha   90.00
_cell.angle_beta   90.00
_cell.angle_gamma   90.00
#
_symmetry.space_group_name_H-M   'P 1'
#
loop_
_entity.id
_entity.type
_entity.pdbx_description
1 polymer ?
#
loop_
_entity_poly.entity_id
_entity_poly.type
_entity_poly.pdbx_seq_one_letter_code
_entity_poly.pdbx_strand_id
1 'polypeptide(L)'
;MTHPIKAALAMALTASVGLAGPGFAGGDAVGGSPITFVPPLVLPFVGPEAPGGVASAAGTQAIVDSLNAANRFCAAVPQSVYAIDCMSERLEAVARSMPQSGDYADARAALLDASAKLHKLATDNAAAGVPRVTMRSSDAGGIRTTRPLVPVDAAVLSAVGEQAAEVLAELETVLLRSGEASATRRGHYDRIAVAAGSNKVLLRSL
;
A
#
# COMPACT_ATOMS: atom_id res chain seq x y z
N MET A 1 -14.98 28.27 -56.60
CA MET A 1 -16.44 28.09 -56.74
C MET A 1 -16.93 27.21 -55.59
N THR A 2 -17.98 27.65 -54.89
CA THR A 2 -19.09 26.85 -54.30
C THR A 2 -18.71 25.61 -53.46
N HIS A 3 -18.59 25.67 -52.12
CA HIS A 3 -19.62 25.91 -51.07
C HIS A 3 -20.82 24.91 -51.06
N PRO A 4 -21.43 24.63 -49.88
CA PRO A 4 -21.76 23.26 -49.41
C PRO A 4 -23.27 23.01 -49.26
N ILE A 5 -23.70 21.90 -48.61
CA ILE A 5 -25.06 21.73 -48.02
C ILE A 5 -25.06 20.58 -46.96
N LYS A 6 -25.40 20.86 -45.68
CA LYS A 6 -26.58 20.42 -44.86
C LYS A 6 -26.75 18.87 -44.71
N ALA A 7 -27.35 18.26 -43.68
CA ALA A 7 -28.19 18.66 -42.52
C ALA A 7 -28.25 17.44 -41.53
N ALA A 8 -28.81 17.45 -40.30
CA ALA A 8 -29.27 18.52 -39.39
C ALA A 8 -29.52 17.97 -37.95
N LEU A 9 -29.43 18.86 -36.95
CA LEU A 9 -30.30 19.04 -35.78
C LEU A 9 -31.21 17.88 -35.29
N ALA A 10 -31.09 17.50 -34.01
CA ALA A 10 -32.20 17.01 -33.18
C ALA A 10 -31.99 17.37 -31.69
N MET A 11 -33.06 17.77 -31.01
CA MET A 11 -33.06 18.33 -29.65
C MET A 11 -34.25 17.75 -28.85
N ALA A 12 -33.97 17.15 -27.69
CA ALA A 12 -34.93 16.80 -26.63
C ALA A 12 -34.10 16.53 -25.35
N LEU A 13 -34.33 17.09 -24.16
CA LEU A 13 -35.51 17.67 -23.50
C LEU A 13 -36.60 16.67 -23.09
N THR A 14 -36.39 16.03 -21.93
CA THR A 14 -37.46 15.50 -21.07
C THR A 14 -37.06 15.68 -19.60
N ALA A 15 -38.00 16.13 -18.77
CA ALA A 15 -37.79 16.42 -17.35
C ALA A 15 -38.71 15.58 -16.45
N SER A 16 -38.40 15.55 -15.14
CA SER A 16 -39.24 15.04 -14.02
C SER A 16 -39.58 13.54 -14.05
N VAL A 17 -39.64 12.81 -12.93
CA VAL A 17 -40.56 12.96 -11.79
C VAL A 17 -39.94 12.32 -10.53
N GLY A 18 -40.25 12.87 -9.35
CA GLY A 18 -39.84 12.29 -8.06
C GLY A 18 -40.79 11.22 -7.53
N LEU A 19 -40.28 10.36 -6.65
CA LEU A 19 -41.07 9.39 -5.88
C LEU A 19 -40.74 9.52 -4.39
N ALA A 20 -41.78 9.69 -3.58
CA ALA A 20 -41.68 9.75 -2.13
C ALA A 20 -41.65 8.34 -1.52
N GLY A 21 -40.95 8.19 -0.39
CA GLY A 21 -40.89 6.98 0.43
C GLY A 21 -40.66 7.35 1.90
N PRO A 22 -41.17 6.58 2.87
CA PRO A 22 -41.63 7.14 4.14
C PRO A 22 -40.54 7.33 5.21
N GLY A 23 -40.85 8.20 6.17
CA GLY A 23 -39.93 8.57 7.24
C GLY A 23 -39.82 7.57 8.39
N PHE A 24 -38.76 7.74 9.16
CA PHE A 24 -38.59 7.13 10.49
C PHE A 24 -38.67 8.23 11.55
N ALA A 25 -39.50 8.01 12.55
CA ALA A 25 -39.63 8.85 13.73
C ALA A 25 -38.85 8.22 14.91
N GLY A 26 -38.33 9.06 15.81
CA GLY A 26 -37.43 8.65 16.90
C GLY A 26 -35.99 9.04 16.60
N GLY A 27 -35.36 10.04 17.23
CA GLY A 27 -35.85 10.89 18.32
C GLY A 27 -35.04 10.68 19.60
N ASP A 28 -33.90 11.37 19.70
CA ASP A 28 -33.20 11.65 20.95
C ASP A 28 -32.58 13.04 20.88
N ALA A 29 -32.71 13.80 21.97
CA ALA A 29 -32.38 15.22 21.99
C ALA A 29 -30.88 15.46 22.24
N VAL A 30 -30.16 15.97 21.23
CA VAL A 30 -28.80 16.48 21.43
C VAL A 30 -28.87 17.85 22.09
N GLY A 31 -28.67 17.88 23.41
CA GLY A 31 -28.49 19.12 24.16
C GLY A 31 -27.25 19.87 23.67
N GLY A 32 -27.45 21.06 23.09
CA GLY A 32 -26.37 21.88 22.56
C GLY A 32 -25.45 22.40 23.66
N SER A 33 -24.24 21.82 23.76
CA SER A 33 -23.11 22.43 24.47
C SER A 33 -22.24 23.21 23.47
N PRO A 34 -21.79 24.43 23.78
CA PRO A 34 -20.91 25.18 22.89
C PRO A 34 -19.54 24.49 22.82
N ILE A 35 -19.24 23.87 21.68
CA ILE A 35 -17.97 23.18 21.47
C ILE A 35 -16.86 24.23 21.39
N THR A 36 -16.10 24.38 22.48
CA THR A 36 -14.93 25.25 22.49
C THR A 36 -13.81 24.55 21.73
N PHE A 37 -13.36 25.13 20.61
CA PHE A 37 -12.35 24.53 19.75
C PHE A 37 -10.97 24.59 20.40
N VAL A 38 -10.63 23.54 21.17
CA VAL A 38 -9.28 23.36 21.71
C VAL A 38 -8.43 22.63 20.66
N PRO A 39 -7.30 23.20 20.20
CA PRO A 39 -6.43 22.50 19.26
C PRO A 39 -5.80 21.27 19.93
N PRO A 40 -5.72 20.12 19.26
CA PRO A 40 -5.15 18.91 19.86
C PRO A 40 -3.65 19.08 20.10
N LEU A 41 -3.24 18.91 21.35
CA LEU A 41 -1.83 18.69 21.68
C LEU A 41 -1.38 17.39 21.03
N VAL A 42 -0.31 17.46 20.23
CA VAL A 42 0.29 16.30 19.57
C VAL A 42 1.02 15.46 20.63
N LEU A 43 0.30 14.51 21.22
CA LEU A 43 0.91 13.42 21.96
C LEU A 43 1.59 12.46 20.97
N PRO A 44 2.77 11.89 21.30
CA PRO A 44 3.30 10.77 20.54
C PRO A 44 2.28 9.62 20.58
N PHE A 45 2.02 9.02 19.43
CA PHE A 45 1.00 7.98 19.26
C PHE A 45 1.47 6.65 19.87
N VAL A 46 1.55 6.59 21.20
CA VAL A 46 1.73 5.35 21.96
C VAL A 46 0.39 4.62 21.94
N GLY A 47 0.14 3.90 20.84
CA GLY A 47 -0.93 2.91 20.81
C GLY A 47 -0.69 1.86 21.89
N PRO A 48 -1.74 1.19 22.39
CA PRO A 48 -1.55 0.14 23.40
C PRO A 48 -0.64 -0.95 22.85
N GLU A 49 0.50 -1.17 23.51
CA GLU A 49 1.33 -2.35 23.32
C GLU A 49 0.50 -3.57 23.71
N ALA A 50 -0.22 -4.13 22.74
CA ALA A 50 -0.75 -5.48 22.84
C ALA A 50 0.43 -6.41 23.17
N PRO A 51 0.32 -7.32 24.16
CA PRO A 51 1.42 -8.14 24.61
C PRO A 51 2.10 -8.82 23.41
N GLY A 52 3.38 -8.47 23.23
CA GLY A 52 4.06 -8.45 21.93
C GLY A 52 4.03 -9.79 21.19
N GLY A 53 3.04 -9.95 20.32
CA GLY A 53 2.84 -11.17 19.54
C GLY A 53 1.41 -11.62 19.34
N VAL A 54 0.41 -11.14 20.09
CA VAL A 54 -1.00 -11.54 19.82
C VAL A 54 -1.57 -10.76 18.62
N ALA A 55 -2.23 -11.46 17.69
CA ALA A 55 -2.90 -10.81 16.56
C ALA A 55 -4.06 -9.91 17.04
N SER A 56 -4.20 -8.76 16.41
CA SER A 56 -5.17 -7.73 16.83
C SER A 56 -5.60 -6.86 15.65
N ALA A 57 -6.83 -6.35 15.70
CA ALA A 57 -7.37 -5.55 14.60
C ALA A 57 -6.51 -4.30 14.30
N ALA A 58 -6.07 -3.61 15.36
CA ALA A 58 -5.22 -2.43 15.30
C ALA A 58 -3.79 -2.74 14.81
N GLY A 59 -3.15 -3.80 15.33
CA GLY A 59 -1.80 -4.20 14.91
C GLY A 59 -1.76 -4.59 13.42
N THR A 60 -2.75 -5.33 12.95
CA THR A 60 -2.90 -5.64 11.52
C THR A 60 -3.15 -4.40 10.69
N GLN A 61 -3.98 -3.46 11.19
CA GLN A 61 -4.26 -2.23 10.45
C GLN A 61 -2.98 -1.39 10.28
N ALA A 62 -2.15 -1.27 11.32
CA ALA A 62 -0.86 -0.59 11.23
C ALA A 62 0.09 -1.25 10.20
N ILE A 63 0.10 -2.59 10.11
CA ILE A 63 0.87 -3.32 9.08
C ILE A 63 0.33 -3.01 7.68
N VAL A 64 -0.99 -3.12 7.48
CA VAL A 64 -1.67 -2.82 6.20
C VAL A 64 -1.42 -1.38 5.76
N ASP A 65 -1.54 -0.41 6.66
CA ASP A 65 -1.30 1.00 6.37
C ASP A 65 0.17 1.27 6.01
N SER A 66 1.10 0.56 6.66
CA SER A 66 2.53 0.63 6.36
C SER A 66 2.87 0.03 4.98
N LEU A 67 2.23 -1.08 4.59
CA LEU A 67 2.33 -1.66 3.23
C LEU A 67 1.72 -0.74 2.16
N ASN A 68 0.59 -0.10 2.46
CA ASN A 68 -0.02 0.89 1.56
C ASN A 68 0.82 2.17 1.44
N ALA A 69 1.49 2.59 2.52
CA ALA A 69 2.43 3.70 2.49
C ALA A 69 3.71 3.35 1.70
N ALA A 70 4.20 2.11 1.83
CA ALA A 70 5.29 1.56 1.01
C ALA A 70 4.97 1.60 -0.49
N ASN A 71 3.77 1.15 -0.88
CA ASN A 71 3.28 1.21 -2.25
C ASN A 71 3.37 2.64 -2.82
N ARG A 72 2.70 3.59 -2.15
CA ARG A 72 2.65 4.99 -2.57
C ARG A 72 4.04 5.65 -2.64
N PHE A 73 4.91 5.34 -1.69
CA PHE A 73 6.29 5.84 -1.67
C PHE A 73 7.10 5.34 -2.88
N CYS A 74 7.00 4.04 -3.20
CA CYS A 74 7.71 3.48 -4.35
C CYS A 74 7.04 3.80 -5.71
N ALA A 75 5.74 4.09 -5.73
CA ALA A 75 5.06 4.62 -6.92
C ALA A 75 5.46 6.08 -7.23
N ALA A 76 5.90 6.84 -6.23
CA ALA A 76 6.39 8.21 -6.39
C ALA A 76 7.90 8.31 -6.74
N VAL A 77 8.56 7.19 -7.06
CA VAL A 77 9.98 7.18 -7.46
C VAL A 77 10.15 7.88 -8.80
N PRO A 78 11.00 8.93 -8.93
CA PRO A 78 11.15 9.68 -10.18
C PRO A 78 11.75 8.89 -11.35
N GLN A 79 12.43 7.76 -11.08
CA GLN A 79 13.04 6.90 -12.08
C GLN A 79 12.70 5.43 -11.75
N SER A 80 11.91 4.78 -12.61
CA SER A 80 11.39 3.42 -12.44
C SER A 80 12.46 2.36 -12.17
N VAL A 81 13.71 2.60 -12.61
CA VAL A 81 14.88 1.74 -12.34
C VAL A 81 15.12 1.45 -10.85
N TYR A 82 14.69 2.30 -9.90
CA TYR A 82 14.82 2.00 -8.46
C TYR A 82 13.57 1.36 -7.84
N ALA A 83 12.46 1.19 -8.57
CA ALA A 83 11.18 0.77 -8.00
C ALA A 83 11.24 -0.61 -7.32
N ILE A 84 12.02 -1.54 -7.88
CA ILE A 84 12.17 -2.92 -7.36
C ILE A 84 12.94 -2.93 -6.04
N ASP A 85 14.11 -2.27 -5.96
CA ASP A 85 14.86 -2.20 -4.69
C ASP A 85 14.20 -1.26 -3.67
N CYS A 86 13.44 -0.25 -4.12
CA CYS A 86 12.55 0.52 -3.26
C CYS A 86 11.53 -0.41 -2.58
N MET A 87 10.83 -1.25 -3.34
CA MET A 87 9.84 -2.17 -2.79
C MET A 87 10.48 -3.15 -1.80
N SER A 88 11.67 -3.68 -2.12
CA SER A 88 12.48 -4.44 -1.17
C SER A 88 12.73 -3.69 0.13
N GLU A 89 13.30 -2.48 0.07
CA GLU A 89 13.63 -1.68 1.26
C GLU A 89 12.38 -1.37 2.10
N ARG A 90 11.25 -1.08 1.46
CA ARG A 90 10.01 -0.80 2.18
C ARG A 90 9.43 -2.04 2.85
N LEU A 91 9.37 -3.19 2.17
CA LEU A 91 8.88 -4.44 2.77
C LEU A 91 9.77 -4.86 3.96
N GLU A 92 11.08 -4.71 3.82
CA GLU A 92 12.03 -4.95 4.91
C GLU A 92 11.77 -4.02 6.10
N ALA A 93 11.56 -2.72 5.85
CA ALA A 93 11.25 -1.74 6.89
C ALA A 93 9.93 -2.06 7.63
N VAL A 94 8.89 -2.52 6.92
CA VAL A 94 7.63 -2.99 7.54
C VAL A 94 7.87 -4.25 8.38
N ALA A 95 8.59 -5.24 7.85
CA ALA A 95 8.86 -6.47 8.59
C ALA A 95 9.74 -6.23 9.84
N ARG A 96 10.62 -5.22 9.79
CA ARG A 96 11.45 -4.81 10.94
C ARG A 96 10.67 -4.07 12.03
N SER A 97 9.51 -3.46 11.73
CA SER A 97 8.63 -2.86 12.75
C SER A 97 7.62 -3.83 13.36
N MET A 98 7.44 -5.02 12.76
CA MET A 98 6.59 -6.08 13.29
C MET A 98 7.24 -6.82 14.48
N PRO A 99 6.43 -7.35 15.42
CA PRO A 99 6.94 -8.22 16.49
C PRO A 99 7.77 -9.39 15.95
N GLN A 100 8.88 -9.71 16.62
CA GLN A 100 9.75 -10.81 16.21
C GLN A 100 9.15 -12.19 16.48
N SER A 101 8.15 -12.28 17.35
CA SER A 101 7.52 -13.50 17.85
C SER A 101 6.00 -13.39 17.90
N GLY A 102 5.31 -14.53 18.04
CA GLY A 102 3.87 -14.62 18.15
C GLY A 102 3.15 -14.75 16.81
N ASP A 103 1.87 -14.41 16.77
CA ASP A 103 0.95 -14.60 15.66
C ASP A 103 1.37 -13.92 14.36
N TYR A 104 2.18 -12.85 14.40
CA TYR A 104 2.71 -12.19 13.20
C TYR A 104 4.10 -12.67 12.78
N ALA A 105 4.71 -13.63 13.47
CA ALA A 105 6.08 -14.08 13.17
C ALA A 105 6.20 -14.67 11.76
N ASP A 106 5.22 -15.48 11.34
CA ASP A 106 5.19 -16.09 9.99
C ASP A 106 5.05 -15.00 8.91
N ALA A 107 4.15 -14.01 9.11
CA ALA A 107 4.00 -12.87 8.21
C ALA A 107 5.28 -12.02 8.12
N ARG A 108 5.94 -11.76 9.26
CA ARG A 108 7.21 -11.06 9.31
C ARG A 108 8.31 -11.80 8.55
N ALA A 109 8.40 -13.12 8.72
CA ALA A 109 9.37 -13.96 8.01
C ALA A 109 9.12 -13.93 6.49
N ALA A 110 7.87 -14.06 6.05
CA ALA A 110 7.50 -14.00 4.63
C ALA A 110 7.85 -12.63 3.99
N LEU A 111 7.58 -11.53 4.70
CA LEU A 111 7.94 -10.18 4.23
C LEU A 111 9.46 -9.96 4.11
N LEU A 112 10.26 -10.54 5.02
CA LEU A 112 11.73 -10.51 4.96
C LEU A 112 12.29 -11.38 3.82
N ASP A 113 11.71 -12.55 3.58
CA ASP A 113 12.10 -13.40 2.45
C ASP A 113 11.82 -12.71 1.11
N ALA A 114 10.61 -12.16 0.95
CA ALA A 114 10.23 -11.39 -0.24
C ALA A 114 11.12 -10.14 -0.43
N SER A 115 11.46 -9.41 0.63
CA SER A 115 12.37 -8.27 0.53
C SER A 115 13.77 -8.69 0.10
N ALA A 116 14.30 -9.79 0.62
CA ALA A 116 15.60 -10.33 0.23
C ALA A 116 15.63 -10.80 -1.23
N LYS A 117 14.59 -11.51 -1.69
CA LYS A 117 14.40 -11.91 -3.09
C LYS A 117 14.39 -10.71 -4.03
N LEU A 118 13.62 -9.66 -3.71
CA LEU A 118 13.57 -8.42 -4.49
C LEU A 118 14.91 -7.65 -4.49
N HIS A 119 15.63 -7.60 -3.35
CA HIS A 119 16.95 -6.95 -3.28
C HIS A 119 17.97 -7.67 -4.17
N LYS A 120 17.99 -9.01 -4.09
CA LYS A 120 18.85 -9.86 -4.92
C LYS A 120 18.54 -9.64 -6.40
N LEU A 121 17.26 -9.67 -6.77
CA LEU A 121 16.83 -9.46 -8.15
C LEU A 121 17.26 -8.11 -8.71
N ALA A 122 17.17 -7.04 -7.91
CA ALA A 122 17.65 -5.71 -8.30
C ALA A 122 19.19 -5.63 -8.39
N THR A 123 19.90 -6.36 -7.52
CA THR A 123 21.37 -6.38 -7.48
C THR A 123 21.98 -7.20 -8.62
N ASP A 124 21.37 -8.33 -8.97
CA ASP A 124 21.80 -9.20 -10.08
C ASP A 124 21.64 -8.50 -11.44
N ASN A 125 20.68 -7.58 -11.55
CA ASN A 125 20.37 -6.81 -12.77
C ASN A 125 20.77 -5.33 -12.66
N ALA A 126 21.78 -5.01 -11.85
CA ALA A 126 22.13 -3.63 -11.53
C ALA A 126 22.66 -2.84 -12.74
N ALA A 127 22.14 -1.63 -12.95
CA ALA A 127 22.53 -0.75 -14.05
C ALA A 127 23.98 -0.26 -13.91
N ALA A 128 24.80 -0.48 -14.95
CA ALA A 128 26.16 0.04 -14.98
C ALA A 128 26.16 1.58 -15.15
N GLY A 129 26.93 2.29 -14.31
CA GLY A 129 27.09 3.74 -14.40
C GLY A 129 25.94 4.59 -13.80
N VAL A 130 24.84 3.97 -13.35
CA VAL A 130 23.78 4.67 -12.61
C VAL A 130 24.11 4.64 -11.10
N PRO A 131 24.14 5.79 -10.40
CA PRO A 131 24.50 5.83 -8.99
C PRO A 131 23.42 5.23 -8.09
N ARG A 132 23.80 4.67 -6.93
CA ARG A 132 22.85 4.30 -5.88
C ARG A 132 22.33 5.55 -5.17
N VAL A 133 21.02 5.62 -4.88
CA VAL A 133 20.39 6.82 -4.31
C VAL A 133 19.67 6.54 -2.99
N THR A 134 19.79 7.43 -2.00
CA THR A 134 18.92 7.39 -0.82
C THR A 134 17.69 8.24 -1.09
N MET A 135 16.51 7.64 -1.05
CA MET A 135 15.27 8.38 -1.28
C MET A 135 14.68 8.94 0.01
N ARG A 136 13.96 10.06 -0.12
CA ARG A 136 13.17 10.68 0.93
C ARG A 136 11.87 11.21 0.33
N SER A 137 10.79 11.16 1.09
CA SER A 137 9.54 11.83 0.78
C SER A 137 9.67 13.34 1.02
N SER A 138 8.77 14.13 0.45
CA SER A 138 8.81 15.60 0.49
C SER A 138 8.15 16.22 1.73
N ASP A 139 7.45 15.43 2.53
CA ASP A 139 6.80 15.83 3.78
C ASP A 139 7.78 15.93 4.97
N ALA A 140 7.49 16.84 5.90
CA ALA A 140 8.30 17.04 7.08
C ALA A 140 8.17 15.83 8.04
N GLY A 141 9.28 15.12 8.27
CA GLY A 141 9.27 13.83 8.97
C GLY A 141 8.93 12.63 8.07
N GLY A 142 8.86 12.84 6.75
CA GLY A 142 8.45 11.85 5.77
C GLY A 142 9.38 10.64 5.65
N ILE A 143 8.85 9.60 4.99
CA ILE A 143 9.55 8.32 4.79
C ILE A 143 10.90 8.54 4.10
N ARG A 144 11.94 7.90 4.62
CA ARG A 144 13.29 7.83 4.04
C ARG A 144 13.71 6.37 3.91
N THR A 145 14.44 6.04 2.84
CA THR A 145 15.03 4.70 2.72
C THR A 145 16.19 4.55 3.72
N THR A 146 16.23 3.40 4.40
CA THR A 146 17.26 3.07 5.40
C THR A 146 18.60 2.72 4.75
N ARG A 147 18.59 2.30 3.48
CA ARG A 147 19.78 2.10 2.63
C ARG A 147 19.70 2.92 1.33
N PRO A 148 20.84 3.13 0.62
CA PRO A 148 20.83 3.52 -0.77
C PRO A 148 20.23 2.42 -1.65
N LEU A 149 19.35 2.80 -2.58
CA LEU A 149 18.70 1.90 -3.52
C LEU A 149 19.60 1.55 -4.69
N VAL A 150 19.52 0.31 -5.16
CA VAL A 150 20.18 -0.18 -6.36
C VAL A 150 19.30 0.08 -7.60
N PRO A 151 19.80 0.73 -8.66
CA PRO A 151 19.10 0.85 -9.93
C PRO A 151 19.20 -0.45 -10.73
N VAL A 152 18.09 -0.90 -11.31
CA VAL A 152 18.02 -1.98 -12.31
C VAL A 152 18.30 -1.42 -13.70
N ASP A 153 18.98 -2.19 -14.56
CA ASP A 153 19.25 -1.78 -15.94
C ASP A 153 17.96 -1.59 -16.74
N ALA A 154 17.83 -0.43 -17.39
CA ALA A 154 16.62 -0.03 -18.10
C ALA A 154 16.29 -0.95 -19.30
N ALA A 155 17.27 -1.65 -19.87
CA ALA A 155 17.05 -2.56 -20.99
C ALA A 155 16.36 -3.87 -20.57
N VAL A 156 16.41 -4.25 -19.29
CA VAL A 156 15.76 -5.46 -18.74
C VAL A 156 14.64 -5.14 -17.74
N LEU A 157 14.48 -3.87 -17.35
CA LEU A 157 13.62 -3.43 -16.25
C LEU A 157 12.20 -4.04 -16.29
N SER A 158 11.55 -4.07 -17.44
CA SER A 158 10.17 -4.59 -17.54
C SER A 158 10.09 -6.10 -17.26
N ALA A 159 11.01 -6.90 -17.82
CA ALA A 159 11.09 -8.35 -17.55
C ALA A 159 11.49 -8.66 -16.09
N VAL A 160 12.36 -7.84 -15.50
CA VAL A 160 12.69 -7.93 -14.07
C VAL A 160 11.51 -7.48 -13.20
N GLY A 161 10.69 -6.53 -13.67
CA GLY A 161 9.44 -6.10 -13.03
C GLY A 161 8.38 -7.20 -12.98
N GLU A 162 8.26 -8.02 -14.03
CA GLU A 162 7.41 -9.22 -14.03
C GLU A 162 7.87 -10.23 -12.97
N GLN A 163 9.16 -10.58 -12.96
CA GLN A 163 9.75 -11.48 -11.94
C GLN A 163 9.57 -10.93 -10.51
N ALA A 164 9.69 -9.61 -10.34
CA ALA A 164 9.46 -8.95 -9.06
C ALA A 164 7.98 -9.01 -8.63
N ALA A 165 7.03 -8.96 -9.58
CA ALA A 165 5.61 -9.17 -9.32
C ALA A 165 5.26 -10.63 -9.01
N GLU A 166 6.04 -11.61 -9.49
CA GLU A 166 5.93 -13.02 -9.10
C GLU A 166 6.36 -13.24 -7.64
N VAL A 167 7.47 -12.64 -7.20
CA VAL A 167 7.91 -12.68 -5.79
C VAL A 167 6.83 -12.16 -4.84
N LEU A 168 6.12 -11.09 -5.24
CA LEU A 168 4.99 -10.58 -4.47
C LEU A 168 3.74 -11.48 -4.51
N ALA A 169 3.54 -12.25 -5.58
CA ALA A 169 2.46 -13.24 -5.65
C ALA A 169 2.75 -14.49 -4.80
N GLU A 170 4.02 -14.90 -4.73
CA GLU A 170 4.49 -15.92 -3.80
C GLU A 170 4.27 -15.46 -2.35
N LEU A 171 4.69 -14.24 -2.00
CA LEU A 171 4.47 -13.61 -0.68
C LEU A 171 2.99 -13.65 -0.27
N GLU A 172 2.08 -13.19 -1.13
CA GLU A 172 0.64 -13.23 -0.88
C GLU A 172 0.14 -14.66 -0.62
N THR A 173 0.60 -15.63 -1.42
CA THR A 173 0.25 -17.05 -1.27
C THR A 173 0.76 -17.64 0.05
N VAL A 174 1.99 -17.29 0.45
CA VAL A 174 2.59 -17.72 1.72
C VAL A 174 1.84 -17.11 2.91
N LEU A 175 1.45 -15.84 2.83
CA LEU A 175 0.65 -15.17 3.86
C LEU A 175 -0.72 -15.85 4.04
N LEU A 176 -1.48 -16.07 2.96
CA LEU A 176 -2.77 -16.76 3.02
C LEU A 176 -2.64 -18.14 3.71
N ARG A 177 -1.68 -18.96 3.26
CA ARG A 177 -1.41 -20.29 3.85
C ARG A 177 -1.01 -20.23 5.33
N SER A 178 -0.27 -19.20 5.74
CA SER A 178 0.14 -19.01 7.14
C SER A 178 -1.03 -18.66 8.07
N GLY A 179 -2.06 -18.02 7.51
CA GLY A 179 -3.34 -17.75 8.16
C GLY A 179 -4.26 -18.98 8.26
N GLU A 180 -4.17 -19.94 7.34
CA GLU A 180 -5.07 -21.12 7.31
C GLU A 180 -5.02 -21.95 8.58
N ALA A 181 -3.83 -22.08 9.20
CA ALA A 181 -3.56 -22.88 10.39
C ALA A 181 -4.29 -22.41 11.67
N SER A 182 -4.87 -21.21 11.68
CA SER A 182 -5.67 -20.72 12.81
C SER A 182 -6.81 -19.81 12.35
N ALA A 183 -8.05 -20.19 12.68
CA ALA A 183 -9.23 -19.38 12.37
C ALA A 183 -9.13 -17.95 12.93
N THR A 184 -8.52 -17.78 14.10
CA THR A 184 -8.27 -16.48 14.72
C THR A 184 -7.26 -15.65 13.92
N ARG A 185 -6.20 -16.27 13.37
CA ARG A 185 -5.17 -15.55 12.60
C ARG A 185 -5.57 -15.27 11.16
N ARG A 186 -6.41 -16.12 10.54
CA ARG A 186 -6.77 -16.07 9.12
C ARG A 186 -7.16 -14.67 8.63
N GLY A 187 -8.17 -14.05 9.24
CA GLY A 187 -8.63 -12.71 8.85
C GLY A 187 -7.61 -11.57 9.09
N HIS A 188 -6.55 -11.81 9.88
CA HIS A 188 -5.42 -10.88 9.99
C HIS A 188 -4.45 -11.07 8.82
N TYR A 189 -4.10 -12.32 8.51
CA TYR A 189 -3.21 -12.67 7.39
C TYR A 189 -3.82 -12.33 6.04
N ASP A 190 -5.11 -12.57 5.82
CA ASP A 190 -5.81 -12.23 4.57
C ASP A 190 -5.70 -10.74 4.24
N ARG A 191 -5.86 -9.86 5.24
CA ARG A 191 -5.71 -8.41 5.07
C ARG A 191 -4.27 -7.99 4.74
N ILE A 192 -3.28 -8.63 5.37
CA ILE A 192 -1.86 -8.38 5.08
C ILE A 192 -1.52 -8.90 3.67
N ALA A 193 -2.05 -10.06 3.27
CA ALA A 193 -1.87 -10.66 1.96
C ALA A 193 -2.42 -9.76 0.84
N VAL A 194 -3.65 -9.25 0.97
CA VAL A 194 -4.25 -8.30 0.02
C VAL A 194 -3.42 -7.01 -0.08
N ALA A 195 -2.98 -6.45 1.05
CA ALA A 195 -2.14 -5.26 1.08
C ALA A 195 -0.77 -5.49 0.41
N ALA A 196 -0.13 -6.63 0.67
CA ALA A 196 1.12 -7.04 0.03
C ALA A 196 0.94 -7.24 -1.49
N GLY A 197 -0.12 -7.95 -1.89
CA GLY A 197 -0.46 -8.25 -3.29
C GLY A 197 -0.78 -6.99 -4.12
N SER A 198 -1.29 -5.92 -3.51
CA SER A 198 -1.53 -4.64 -4.19
C SER A 198 -0.26 -4.05 -4.84
N ASN A 199 0.93 -4.34 -4.28
CA ASN A 199 2.22 -3.88 -4.79
C ASN A 199 2.59 -4.50 -6.15
N LYS A 200 1.97 -5.61 -6.56
CA LYS A 200 2.17 -6.23 -7.89
C LYS A 200 1.81 -5.29 -9.03
N VAL A 201 0.82 -4.42 -8.84
CA VAL A 201 0.35 -3.48 -9.87
C VAL A 201 1.43 -2.45 -10.20
N LEU A 202 2.18 -1.98 -9.20
CA LEU A 202 3.33 -1.09 -9.41
C LEU A 202 4.41 -1.77 -10.26
N LEU A 203 4.79 -3.00 -9.91
CA LEU A 203 5.92 -3.69 -10.54
C LEU A 203 5.62 -4.18 -11.98
N ARG A 204 4.34 -4.42 -12.31
CA ARG A 204 3.88 -4.70 -13.69
C ARG A 204 3.74 -3.46 -14.57
N SER A 205 3.96 -2.26 -14.02
CA SER A 205 3.86 -0.99 -14.74
C SER A 205 5.24 -0.39 -15.06
N LEU A 206 6.30 -1.21 -15.04
CA LEU A 206 7.72 -0.84 -15.19
C LEU A 206 8.26 -1.07 -16.61
#